data_AF-A0A2R6L9D7-F1
#
_entry.id   AF-A0A2R6L9D7-F1
#
_cell.length_a   1.000
_cell.length_b   1.000
_cell.length_c   1.000
_cell.angle_alpha   90.00
_cell.angle_beta   90.00
_cell.angle_gamma   90.00
#
_symmetry.space_group_name_H-M   'P 1'
#
loop_
_entity.id
_entity.type
_entity.pdbx_description
1 polymer ?
#
loop_
_entity_poly.entity_id
_entity_poly.type
_entity_poly.pdbx_seq_one_letter_code
_entity_poly.pdbx_strand_id
1 'polypeptide(L)'
;MPYREPETVELSASGLVAVGVQRGYDDRRGDRNNPDAERHVAELLEGYRAAGLPVVHVRHETVEAGSPFHPNRPGVAFKPAAAPADDEPVVTESALGFDPYVVDDATVAFDREFDGTRYVAEQTHRVALAQLSGAVATVVEAATLLAALERRT
;
A
#
# COMPACT_ATOMS: atom_id res chain seq x y z
N MET A 1 12.28 2.91 16.34
CA MET A 1 12.32 2.18 15.06
C MET A 1 11.04 2.51 14.31
N PRO A 2 11.08 2.91 13.02
CA PRO A 2 9.86 3.22 12.26
C PRO A 2 9.04 1.96 11.94
N TYR A 3 9.65 0.78 12.04
CA TYR A 3 9.00 -0.50 11.79
C TYR A 3 8.46 -1.13 13.08
N ARG A 4 7.39 -1.89 12.90
CA ARG A 4 6.74 -2.64 13.96
C ARG A 4 7.51 -3.92 14.27
N GLU A 5 7.63 -4.23 15.56
CA GLU A 5 8.29 -5.45 16.04
C GLU A 5 7.49 -6.70 15.65
N PRO A 6 8.15 -7.80 15.23
CA PRO A 6 7.48 -9.02 14.76
C PRO A 6 6.46 -9.57 15.73
N GLU A 7 6.76 -9.55 17.03
CA GLU A 7 5.91 -10.10 18.10
C GLU A 7 4.55 -9.41 18.23
N THR A 8 4.42 -8.20 17.69
CA THR A 8 3.20 -7.41 17.78
C THR A 8 2.29 -7.54 16.56
N VAL A 9 2.71 -8.30 15.54
CA VAL A 9 1.92 -8.53 14.30
C VAL A 9 1.01 -9.75 14.49
N GLU A 10 -0.30 -9.54 14.30
CA GLU A 10 -1.34 -10.55 14.40
C GLU A 10 -1.85 -10.89 12.99
N LEU A 11 -1.79 -12.17 12.60
CA LEU A 11 -2.10 -12.62 11.24
C LEU A 11 -3.22 -13.67 11.18
N SER A 12 -3.91 -13.95 12.30
CA SER A 12 -4.90 -15.04 12.42
C SER A 12 -6.06 -14.96 11.42
N ALA A 13 -6.43 -13.74 11.01
CA ALA A 13 -7.46 -13.45 10.00
C ALA A 13 -6.94 -12.53 8.88
N SER A 14 -5.65 -12.66 8.52
CA SER A 14 -5.01 -11.83 7.50
C SER A 14 -5.04 -12.47 6.10
N GLY A 15 -4.85 -11.65 5.07
CA GLY A 15 -4.62 -12.08 3.70
C GLY A 15 -3.55 -11.22 3.03
N LEU A 16 -2.79 -11.81 2.12
CA LEU A 16 -1.76 -11.10 1.35
C LEU A 16 -2.36 -10.52 0.08
N VAL A 17 -2.16 -9.22 -0.16
CA VAL A 17 -2.58 -8.54 -1.40
C VAL A 17 -1.34 -8.13 -2.19
N ALA A 18 -1.06 -8.81 -3.30
CA ALA A 18 0.04 -8.46 -4.21
C ALA A 18 -0.47 -7.51 -5.30
N VAL A 19 -0.06 -6.24 -5.25
CA VAL A 19 -0.56 -5.18 -6.14
C VAL A 19 0.46 -4.86 -7.23
N GLY A 20 0.02 -4.88 -8.50
CA GLY A 20 0.79 -4.32 -9.61
C GLY A 20 2.12 -5.02 -9.93
N VAL A 21 2.33 -6.26 -9.46
CA VAL A 21 3.51 -7.09 -9.79
C VAL A 21 3.38 -7.65 -11.21
N GLN A 22 3.46 -6.75 -12.20
CA GLN A 22 3.20 -7.02 -13.61
C GLN A 22 4.43 -6.65 -14.45
N ARG A 23 4.77 -7.46 -15.47
CA ARG A 23 5.92 -7.22 -16.37
C ARG A 23 5.92 -5.83 -17.03
N GLY A 24 4.75 -5.20 -17.19
CA GLY A 24 4.66 -3.83 -17.72
C GLY A 24 5.38 -2.77 -16.88
N TYR A 25 5.73 -3.08 -15.62
CA TYR A 25 6.55 -2.22 -14.78
C TYR A 25 8.07 -2.42 -15.00
N ASP A 26 8.50 -3.50 -15.65
CA ASP A 26 9.93 -3.76 -15.98
C ASP A 26 10.42 -2.83 -17.09
N ASP A 27 9.53 -2.47 -18.02
CA ASP A 27 9.80 -1.56 -19.14
C ASP A 27 9.74 -0.07 -18.74
N ARG A 28 9.45 0.23 -17.47
CA ARG A 28 9.30 1.59 -16.98
C ARG A 28 10.68 2.26 -16.90
N ARG A 29 10.85 3.36 -17.63
CA ARG A 29 12.12 4.11 -17.68
C ARG A 29 12.35 4.87 -16.37
N GLY A 30 13.56 4.78 -15.83
CA GLY A 30 14.01 5.49 -14.62
C GLY A 30 14.68 4.55 -13.62
N ASP A 31 15.46 5.10 -12.69
CA ASP A 31 16.01 4.32 -11.58
C ASP A 31 14.84 3.92 -10.64
N ARG A 32 14.90 2.70 -10.09
CA ARG A 32 13.98 2.18 -9.08
C ARG A 32 14.72 1.86 -7.79
N ASN A 33 14.01 1.89 -6.67
CA ASN A 33 14.55 1.34 -5.41
C ASN A 33 14.15 -0.14 -5.24
N ASN A 34 14.64 -0.74 -4.14
CA ASN A 34 14.33 -2.11 -3.72
C ASN A 34 14.46 -3.15 -4.86
N PRO A 35 15.70 -3.43 -5.32
CA PRO A 35 15.94 -4.38 -6.41
C PRO A 35 15.56 -5.82 -6.06
N ASP A 36 15.46 -6.14 -4.76
CA ASP A 36 15.06 -7.44 -4.25
C ASP A 36 13.55 -7.57 -3.99
N ALA A 37 12.75 -6.56 -4.30
CA ALA A 37 11.33 -6.54 -3.95
C ALA A 37 10.57 -7.77 -4.49
N GLU A 38 10.82 -8.18 -5.73
CA GLU A 38 10.20 -9.35 -6.34
C GLU A 38 10.56 -10.65 -5.61
N ARG A 39 11.78 -10.75 -5.07
CA ARG A 39 12.20 -11.89 -4.25
C ARG A 39 11.42 -11.93 -2.94
N HIS A 40 11.31 -10.80 -2.23
CA HIS A 40 10.52 -10.72 -1.00
C HIS A 40 9.02 -10.98 -1.25
N VAL A 41 8.47 -10.48 -2.36
CA VAL A 41 7.09 -10.81 -2.76
C VAL A 41 6.92 -12.32 -2.95
N ALA A 42 7.87 -13.00 -3.60
CA ALA A 42 7.81 -14.45 -3.79
C ALA A 42 7.84 -15.22 -2.46
N GLU A 43 8.73 -14.83 -1.54
CA GLU A 43 8.84 -15.42 -0.20
C GLU A 43 7.53 -15.24 0.60
N LEU A 44 6.93 -14.04 0.58
CA LEU A 44 5.65 -13.77 1.23
C LEU A 44 4.50 -14.60 0.62
N LEU A 45 4.46 -14.72 -0.72
CA LEU A 45 3.45 -15.54 -1.40
C LEU A 45 3.56 -17.01 -1.01
N GLU A 46 4.78 -17.55 -0.91
CA GLU A 46 5.03 -18.92 -0.45
C GLU A 46 4.57 -19.11 1.00
N GLY A 47 4.99 -18.21 1.90
CA GLY A 47 4.63 -18.27 3.32
C GLY A 47 3.11 -18.24 3.57
N TYR A 48 2.40 -17.32 2.92
CA TYR A 48 0.94 -17.24 3.05
C TYR A 48 0.22 -18.49 2.51
N ARG A 49 0.70 -19.06 1.38
CA ARG A 49 0.15 -20.30 0.82
C ARG A 49 0.39 -21.50 1.71
N ALA A 50 1.60 -21.65 2.25
CA ALA A 50 1.96 -22.73 3.18
C ALA A 50 1.10 -22.67 4.46
N ALA A 51 0.81 -21.47 4.95
CA ALA A 51 -0.07 -21.23 6.10
C ALA A 51 -1.57 -21.38 5.80
N GLY A 52 -1.96 -21.71 4.56
CA GLY A 52 -3.37 -21.83 4.16
C GLY A 52 -4.15 -20.51 4.19
N LEU A 53 -3.46 -19.37 4.14
CA LEU A 53 -4.06 -18.05 4.19
C LEU A 53 -4.46 -17.51 2.80
N PRO A 54 -5.45 -16.60 2.72
CA PRO A 54 -5.83 -15.97 1.47
C PRO A 54 -4.68 -15.21 0.80
N VAL A 55 -4.56 -15.38 -0.51
CA VAL A 55 -3.69 -14.60 -1.39
C VAL A 55 -4.55 -13.98 -2.49
N VAL A 56 -4.48 -12.66 -2.63
CA VAL A 56 -5.19 -11.88 -3.64
C VAL A 56 -4.16 -11.17 -4.52
N HIS A 57 -4.32 -11.29 -5.83
CA HIS A 57 -3.53 -10.51 -6.78
C HIS A 57 -4.39 -9.36 -7.31
N VAL A 58 -3.93 -8.13 -7.10
CA VAL A 58 -4.52 -6.93 -7.70
C VAL A 58 -3.66 -6.55 -8.88
N ARG A 59 -4.20 -6.78 -10.07
CA ARG A 59 -3.67 -6.17 -11.30
C ARG A 59 -4.40 -4.87 -11.53
N HIS A 60 -3.72 -3.86 -12.06
CA HIS A 60 -4.43 -2.66 -12.47
C HIS A 60 -5.35 -2.96 -13.66
N GLU A 61 -6.66 -2.81 -13.44
CA GLU A 61 -7.78 -2.73 -14.38
C GLU A 61 -8.85 -1.80 -13.75
N THR A 62 -9.52 -0.93 -14.51
CA THR A 62 -10.28 0.24 -14.02
C THR A 62 -11.81 0.03 -13.93
N VAL A 63 -12.45 0.30 -12.76
CA VAL A 63 -13.81 0.88 -12.43
C VAL A 63 -14.22 0.53 -10.95
N GLU A 64 -14.66 1.46 -10.05
CA GLU A 64 -14.70 1.17 -8.57
C GLU A 64 -15.74 1.90 -7.64
N ALA A 65 -16.04 1.34 -6.43
CA ALA A 65 -16.66 1.99 -5.23
C ALA A 65 -16.46 1.28 -3.83
N GLY A 66 -16.20 2.05 -2.74
CA GLY A 66 -16.45 1.72 -1.30
C GLY A 66 -15.55 2.37 -0.20
N SER A 67 -15.74 3.65 0.17
CA SER A 67 -14.76 4.58 0.83
C SER A 67 -14.91 4.95 2.32
N PRO A 68 -13.87 5.53 3.01
CA PRO A 68 -14.06 6.48 4.13
C PRO A 68 -14.80 7.79 3.76
N PHE A 69 -14.86 8.13 2.47
CA PHE A 69 -15.85 9.01 1.83
C PHE A 69 -17.21 8.30 1.58
N HIS A 70 -17.58 7.34 2.43
CA HIS A 70 -18.90 6.71 2.35
C HIS A 70 -19.95 7.81 2.57
N PRO A 71 -21.01 7.93 1.73
CA PRO A 71 -21.98 9.05 1.80
C PRO A 71 -22.65 9.24 3.17
N ASN A 72 -22.62 8.19 4.00
CA ASN A 72 -23.34 8.11 5.27
C ASN A 72 -22.46 8.38 6.50
N ARG A 73 -21.29 9.02 6.33
CA ARG A 73 -20.37 9.37 7.43
C ARG A 73 -20.08 10.88 7.44
N PRO A 74 -19.98 11.52 8.62
CA PRO A 74 -19.76 12.96 8.72
C PRO A 74 -18.41 13.45 8.19
N GLY A 75 -17.43 12.55 8.01
CA GLY A 75 -16.12 12.86 7.44
C GLY A 75 -16.09 13.10 5.93
N VAL A 76 -17.19 12.86 5.20
CA VAL A 76 -17.30 13.15 3.74
C VAL A 76 -17.46 14.65 3.46
N ALA A 77 -17.87 15.42 4.47
CA ALA A 77 -18.19 16.82 4.30
C ALA A 77 -16.94 17.66 4.00
N PHE A 78 -17.07 18.60 3.06
CA PHE A 78 -16.08 19.64 2.85
C PHE A 78 -15.87 20.45 4.13
N LYS A 79 -14.63 20.87 4.38
CA LYS A 79 -14.36 21.86 5.43
C LYS A 79 -15.08 23.17 5.06
N PRO A 80 -15.65 23.93 6.02
CA PRO A 80 -16.40 25.15 5.71
C PRO A 80 -15.63 26.19 4.88
N ALA A 81 -14.31 26.26 5.05
CA ALA A 81 -13.43 27.15 4.27
C ALA A 81 -13.25 26.72 2.79
N ALA A 82 -13.74 25.55 2.41
CA ALA A 82 -13.64 24.96 1.07
C ALA A 82 -14.96 24.27 0.67
N ALA A 83 -16.09 24.77 1.16
CA ALA A 83 -17.40 24.30 0.74
C ALA A 83 -17.67 24.76 -0.71
N PRO A 84 -18.15 23.87 -1.59
CA PRO A 84 -18.47 24.24 -2.97
C PRO A 84 -19.65 25.21 -3.01
N ALA A 85 -19.68 26.08 -4.02
CA ALA A 85 -20.86 26.86 -4.36
C ALA A 85 -21.94 25.98 -5.03
N ASP A 86 -23.19 26.46 -5.07
CA ASP A 86 -24.35 25.67 -5.53
C ASP A 86 -24.22 25.19 -6.99
N ASP A 87 -23.40 25.84 -7.82
CA ASP A 87 -23.20 25.55 -9.24
C ASP A 87 -21.87 24.84 -9.58
N GLU A 88 -21.09 24.41 -8.57
CA GLU A 88 -19.78 23.76 -8.77
C GLU A 88 -19.88 22.21 -8.82
N PRO A 89 -19.31 21.54 -9.84
CA PRO A 89 -19.32 20.08 -9.93
C PRO A 89 -18.36 19.42 -8.92
N VAL A 90 -18.85 18.39 -8.21
CA VAL A 90 -18.09 17.59 -7.24
C VAL A 90 -17.95 16.13 -7.71
N VAL A 91 -16.75 15.56 -7.59
CA VAL A 91 -16.41 14.17 -7.93
C VAL A 91 -15.67 13.52 -6.73
N THR A 92 -15.90 12.23 -6.43
CA THR A 92 -15.46 11.55 -5.15
C THR A 92 -14.78 10.18 -5.41
N GLU A 93 -13.79 9.78 -4.59
CA GLU A 93 -12.91 8.58 -4.76
C GLU A 93 -12.86 7.66 -3.47
N SER A 94 -12.54 6.33 -3.53
CA SER A 94 -12.92 5.36 -2.42
C SER A 94 -12.05 4.16 -1.88
N ALA A 95 -11.96 3.89 -0.54
CA ALA A 95 -11.30 2.75 0.23
C ALA A 95 -12.06 1.95 1.41
N LEU A 96 -11.73 0.66 1.67
CA LEU A 96 -12.65 -0.48 2.03
C LEU A 96 -12.67 -1.12 3.48
N GLY A 97 -12.08 -0.54 4.55
CA GLY A 97 -12.30 -1.03 5.94
C GLY A 97 -11.38 -2.14 6.49
N PHE A 98 -10.15 -2.24 5.99
CA PHE A 98 -9.09 -3.16 6.46
C PHE A 98 -8.07 -2.44 7.38
N ASP A 99 -7.25 -3.20 8.12
CA ASP A 99 -6.04 -2.71 8.82
C ASP A 99 -4.79 -3.11 8.01
N PRO A 100 -4.34 -2.29 7.04
CA PRO A 100 -3.34 -2.72 6.09
C PRO A 100 -1.91 -2.63 6.65
N TYR A 101 -1.14 -3.67 6.36
CA TYR A 101 0.32 -3.65 6.45
C TYR A 101 0.91 -3.34 5.07
N VAL A 102 1.81 -2.36 5.01
CA VAL A 102 2.61 -2.06 3.81
C VAL A 102 4.02 -2.58 4.03
N VAL A 103 4.47 -3.45 3.13
CA VAL A 103 5.79 -4.08 3.23
C VAL A 103 6.80 -3.24 2.46
N ASP A 104 7.64 -2.48 3.16
CA ASP A 104 8.58 -1.53 2.55
C ASP A 104 9.49 -2.20 1.52
N ASP A 105 10.23 -3.22 1.96
CA ASP A 105 11.22 -3.94 1.16
C ASP A 105 10.62 -4.88 0.10
N ALA A 106 9.28 -5.00 0.05
CA ALA A 106 8.54 -5.72 -0.99
C ALA A 106 7.69 -4.78 -1.86
N THR A 107 7.90 -3.46 -1.74
CA THR A 107 7.27 -2.43 -2.58
C THR A 107 8.33 -1.57 -3.23
N VAL A 108 8.00 -0.98 -4.39
CA VAL A 108 8.95 -0.18 -5.17
C VAL A 108 8.37 1.15 -5.60
N ALA A 109 9.24 2.14 -5.69
CA ALA A 109 9.01 3.39 -6.37
C ALA A 109 9.96 3.54 -7.57
N PHE A 110 9.65 4.50 -8.41
CA PHE A 110 10.47 4.91 -9.56
C PHE A 110 10.70 6.39 -9.47
N ASP A 111 11.80 6.84 -10.07
CA ASP A 111 12.06 8.26 -10.26
C ASP A 111 10.86 9.01 -10.83
N ARG A 112 10.66 10.23 -10.33
CA ARG A 112 9.62 11.16 -10.79
C ARG A 112 10.24 12.49 -11.17
N GLU A 113 9.64 13.15 -12.14
CA GLU A 113 9.95 14.54 -12.48
C GLU A 113 8.70 15.38 -12.33
N PHE A 114 8.83 16.53 -11.69
CA PHE A 114 7.78 17.53 -11.60
C PHE A 114 8.42 18.92 -11.62
N ASP A 115 7.91 19.80 -12.48
CA ASP A 115 8.41 21.17 -12.64
C ASP A 115 9.94 21.26 -12.87
N GLY A 116 10.46 20.38 -13.72
CA GLY A 116 11.90 20.28 -14.02
C GLY A 116 12.77 19.76 -12.85
N THR A 117 12.16 19.40 -11.72
CA THR A 117 12.85 18.82 -10.57
C THR A 117 12.72 17.30 -10.59
N ARG A 118 13.86 16.60 -10.55
CA ARG A 118 13.93 15.15 -10.39
C ARG A 118 13.85 14.77 -8.92
N TYR A 119 12.93 13.86 -8.61
CA TYR A 119 12.77 13.20 -7.32
C TYR A 119 13.17 11.74 -7.51
N VAL A 120 14.24 11.31 -6.83
CA VAL A 120 14.72 9.94 -6.99
C VAL A 120 13.78 8.95 -6.31
N ALA A 121 13.72 7.72 -6.83
CA ALA A 121 12.83 6.66 -6.38
C ALA A 121 12.80 6.54 -4.85
N GLU A 122 13.97 6.49 -4.21
CA GLU A 122 14.07 6.37 -2.76
C GLU A 122 13.42 7.53 -2.01
N GLN A 123 13.59 8.77 -2.49
CA GLN A 123 12.93 9.93 -1.86
C GLN A 123 11.41 9.83 -1.99
N THR A 124 10.92 9.49 -3.19
CA THR A 124 9.48 9.34 -3.42
C THR A 124 8.88 8.21 -2.58
N HIS A 125 9.60 7.09 -2.47
CA HIS A 125 9.23 5.93 -1.68
C HIS A 125 9.11 6.28 -0.20
N ARG A 126 10.15 6.94 0.36
CA ARG A 126 10.17 7.34 1.77
C ARG A 126 9.06 8.34 2.12
N VAL A 127 8.81 9.31 1.24
CA VAL A 127 7.71 10.26 1.44
C VAL A 127 6.36 9.55 1.41
N ALA A 128 6.14 8.63 0.46
CA ALA A 128 4.90 7.84 0.40
C ALA A 128 4.71 6.97 1.65
N LEU A 129 5.73 6.24 2.09
CA LEU A 129 5.67 5.46 3.32
C LEU A 129 5.41 6.33 4.55
N ALA A 130 6.03 7.52 4.64
CA ALA A 130 5.79 8.45 5.73
C ALA A 130 4.34 8.97 5.76
N GLN A 131 3.72 9.16 4.59
CA GLN A 131 2.30 9.54 4.50
C GLN A 131 1.35 8.41 4.90
N LEU A 132 1.72 7.15 4.61
CA LEU A 132 0.91 5.98 4.95
C LEU A 132 1.04 5.59 6.43
N SER A 133 2.27 5.63 6.95
CA SER A 133 2.67 5.13 8.26
C SER A 133 1.91 5.82 9.40
N GLY A 134 1.12 5.05 10.15
CA GLY A 134 0.41 5.52 11.33
C GLY A 134 -0.84 6.37 11.03
N ALA A 135 -1.13 6.64 9.76
CA ALA A 135 -2.34 7.31 9.31
C ALA A 135 -3.35 6.33 8.70
N VAL A 136 -2.90 5.53 7.72
CA VAL A 136 -3.76 4.62 6.95
C VAL A 136 -3.19 3.22 6.81
N ALA A 137 -1.93 2.99 7.19
CA ALA A 137 -1.30 1.68 7.21
C ALA A 137 -0.20 1.58 8.28
N THR A 138 0.15 0.35 8.65
CA THR A 138 1.39 0.05 9.39
C THR A 138 2.48 -0.35 8.40
N VAL A 139 3.66 0.27 8.45
CA VAL A 139 4.80 -0.11 7.60
C VAL A 139 5.66 -1.18 8.29
N VAL A 140 5.98 -2.24 7.57
CA VAL A 140 6.74 -3.42 8.05
C VAL A 140 7.76 -3.88 7.01
N GLU A 141 8.66 -4.78 7.41
CA GLU A 141 9.56 -5.51 6.51
C GLU A 141 9.03 -6.94 6.26
N ALA A 142 9.42 -7.55 5.14
CA ALA A 142 8.97 -8.89 4.77
C ALA A 142 9.34 -9.93 5.83
N ALA A 143 10.55 -9.85 6.38
CA ALA A 143 11.03 -10.75 7.43
C ALA A 143 10.13 -10.74 8.67
N THR A 144 9.62 -9.56 9.06
CA THR A 144 8.69 -9.40 10.20
C THR A 144 7.40 -10.19 9.99
N LEU A 145 6.84 -10.16 8.78
CA LEU A 145 5.64 -10.91 8.44
C LEU A 145 5.91 -12.41 8.34
N LEU A 146 7.01 -12.81 7.72
CA LEU A 146 7.41 -14.22 7.62
C LEU A 146 7.57 -14.86 9.01
N ALA A 147 8.29 -14.18 9.91
CA ALA A 147 8.42 -14.62 11.30
C ALA A 147 7.06 -14.70 12.02
N ALA A 148 6.09 -13.84 11.67
CA ALA A 148 4.75 -13.90 12.24
C ALA A 148 3.91 -15.06 11.71
N LEU A 149 4.10 -15.48 10.46
CA LEU A 149 3.46 -16.65 9.88
C LEU A 149 3.96 -17.95 10.53
N GLU A 150 5.26 -18.06 10.75
CA GLU A 150 5.88 -19.24 11.37
C GLU A 150 5.29 -19.51 12.77
N ARG A 151 5.03 -18.47 13.56
CA ARG A 151 4.45 -18.60 14.91
C ARG A 151 3.00 -19.08 14.93
N ARG A 152 2.30 -19.08 13.78
CA ARG A 152 0.93 -19.58 13.67
C ARG A 152 0.86 -21.07 13.37
N THR A 153 1.96 -21.65 12.90
CA THR A 153 2.07 -23.06 12.52
C THR A 153 2.38 -23.91 13.76
#